data_AF-A0A963BQ32-F1
#
_entry.id   AF-A0A963BQ32-F1
#
_cell.length_a   1.000
_cell.length_b   1.000
_cell.length_c   1.000
_cell.angle_alpha   90.00
_cell.angle_beta   90.00
_cell.angle_gamma   90.00
#
_symmetry.space_group_name_H-M   'P 1'
#
loop_
_entity.id
_entity.type
_entity.pdbx_description
1 polymer ?
#
loop_
_entity_poly.entity_id
_entity_poly.type
_entity_poly.pdbx_seq_one_letter_code
_entity_poly.pdbx_strand_id
1 'polypeptide(L)'
;TKGGKERTVPIRNAEQQALLDRIKRQVGNGSLIPADRSYVQQLRVYERLTANAGLSRMHGLRHAYAQQRYQELTGWLPPAAGGPTSRQLSPEQRLLDQQARLTISHQLGHARIQIVSVYLAK
;
A
#
# COMPACT_ATOMS: atom_id res chain seq x y z
N THR A 1 -13.25 -4.88 -6.19
CA THR A 1 -12.81 -3.97 -5.11
C THR A 1 -14.02 -3.49 -4.32
N LYS A 2 -13.88 -2.99 -3.08
CA LYS A 2 -15.02 -2.37 -2.38
C LYS A 2 -15.51 -1.20 -3.24
N GLY A 3 -16.71 -1.31 -3.83
CA GLY A 3 -17.29 -0.30 -4.71
C GLY A 3 -16.79 -0.28 -6.15
N GLY A 4 -16.16 -1.34 -6.66
CA GLY A 4 -15.85 -1.48 -8.10
C GLY A 4 -14.81 -0.51 -8.67
N LYS A 5 -14.17 0.32 -7.85
CA LYS A 5 -13.16 1.29 -8.31
C LYS A 5 -11.89 0.57 -8.72
N GLU A 6 -11.48 0.79 -9.97
CA GLU A 6 -10.17 0.41 -10.47
C GLU A 6 -9.08 1.24 -9.81
N ARG A 7 -7.89 0.64 -9.69
CA ARG A 7 -6.71 1.34 -9.19
C ARG A 7 -5.47 0.80 -9.89
N THR A 8 -4.50 1.68 -10.09
CA THR A 8 -3.20 1.33 -10.65
C THR A 8 -2.14 1.52 -9.57
N VAL A 9 -1.35 0.48 -9.34
CA VAL A 9 -0.18 0.53 -8.48
C VAL A 9 1.04 0.35 -9.37
N PRO A 10 1.95 1.34 -9.47
CA PRO A 10 3.11 1.22 -10.33
C PRO A 10 4.09 0.16 -9.80
N ILE A 11 4.71 -0.57 -10.72
CA ILE A 11 5.91 -1.36 -10.45
C ILE A 11 7.08 -0.38 -10.46
N ARG A 12 7.79 -0.25 -9.34
CA ARG A 12 8.78 0.80 -9.12
C ARG A 12 10.22 0.29 -9.04
N ASN A 13 10.40 -1.00 -8.83
CA ASN A 13 11.74 -1.58 -8.70
C ASN A 13 11.81 -2.99 -9.32
N ALA A 14 13.05 -3.44 -9.55
CA ALA A 14 13.32 -4.74 -10.16
C ALA A 14 12.82 -5.92 -9.31
N GLU A 15 12.84 -5.78 -7.98
CA GLU A 15 12.36 -6.83 -7.06
C GLU A 15 10.86 -7.07 -7.20
N GLN A 16 10.06 -6.01 -7.32
CA GLN A 16 8.62 -6.10 -7.59
C GLN A 16 8.34 -6.80 -8.92
N GLN A 17 9.07 -6.42 -9.96
CA GLN A 17 8.95 -7.05 -11.28
C GLN A 17 9.29 -8.55 -11.21
N ALA A 18 10.43 -8.89 -10.63
CA ALA A 18 10.89 -10.28 -10.50
C ALA A 18 9.90 -11.14 -9.70
N LEU A 19 9.31 -10.58 -8.63
CA LEU A 19 8.27 -11.26 -7.85
C LEU A 19 7.03 -11.54 -8.70
N LEU A 20 6.55 -10.55 -9.46
CA LEU A 20 5.38 -10.70 -10.33
C LEU A 20 5.64 -11.73 -11.43
N ASP A 21 6.84 -11.75 -12.02
CA ASP A 21 7.20 -12.72 -13.05
C ASP A 21 7.31 -14.13 -12.49
N ARG A 22 7.79 -14.31 -11.25
CA ARG A 22 7.75 -15.60 -10.56
C ARG A 22 6.32 -16.05 -10.30
N ILE A 23 5.45 -15.16 -9.84
CA ILE A 23 4.03 -15.47 -9.59
C ILE A 23 3.34 -15.87 -10.91
N LYS A 24 3.50 -15.08 -11.97
CA LYS A 24 2.92 -15.37 -13.30
C LYS A 24 3.36 -16.71 -13.84
N ARG A 25 4.63 -17.11 -13.67
CA ARG A 25 5.10 -18.45 -14.08
C ARG A 25 4.41 -19.57 -13.32
N GLN A 26 4.03 -19.34 -12.07
CA GLN A 26 3.39 -20.35 -11.22
C GLN A 26 1.87 -20.45 -11.45
N VAL A 27 1.17 -19.31 -11.64
CA VAL A 27 -0.31 -19.28 -11.74
C VAL A 27 -0.83 -19.03 -13.15
N GLY A 28 0.03 -18.66 -14.10
CA GLY A 28 -0.36 -18.24 -15.44
C GLY A 28 -1.31 -17.03 -15.42
N ASN A 29 -2.40 -17.14 -16.17
CA ASN A 29 -3.50 -16.16 -16.19
C ASN A 29 -4.62 -16.50 -15.19
N GLY A 30 -4.42 -17.49 -14.33
CA GLY A 30 -5.40 -17.96 -13.36
C GLY A 30 -5.46 -17.10 -12.09
N SER A 31 -6.36 -17.50 -11.19
CA SER A 31 -6.47 -16.91 -9.86
C SER A 31 -5.26 -17.26 -8.99
N LEU A 32 -4.89 -16.35 -8.07
CA LEU A 32 -3.95 -16.65 -6.98
C LEU A 32 -4.55 -17.60 -5.93
N ILE A 33 -5.87 -17.80 -5.97
CA ILE A 33 -6.57 -18.79 -5.16
C ILE A 33 -6.54 -20.10 -5.95
N PRO A 34 -5.95 -21.18 -5.39
CA PRO A 34 -5.96 -22.50 -6.03
C PRO A 34 -7.38 -22.98 -6.38
N ALA A 35 -7.53 -23.70 -7.48
CA ALA A 35 -8.84 -24.13 -7.98
C ALA A 35 -9.59 -25.07 -7.03
N ASP A 36 -8.87 -25.79 -6.16
CA ASP A 36 -9.39 -26.68 -5.12
C ASP A 36 -9.81 -25.93 -3.83
N ARG A 37 -9.70 -24.59 -3.80
CA ARG A 37 -10.00 -23.79 -2.61
C ARG A 37 -11.04 -22.71 -2.87
N SER A 38 -11.98 -22.61 -1.94
CA SER A 38 -12.84 -21.43 -1.81
C SER A 38 -12.05 -20.23 -1.29
N TYR A 39 -12.60 -19.04 -1.53
CA TYR A 39 -12.08 -17.79 -0.98
C TYR A 39 -11.87 -17.85 0.54
N VAL A 40 -12.83 -18.38 1.28
CA VAL A 40 -12.77 -18.44 2.75
C VAL A 40 -11.66 -19.38 3.23
N GLN A 41 -11.46 -20.52 2.57
CA GLN A 41 -10.36 -21.43 2.89
C GLN A 41 -9.00 -20.77 2.64
N GLN A 42 -8.84 -20.10 1.49
CA GLN A 42 -7.60 -19.42 1.17
C GLN A 42 -7.34 -18.21 2.09
N LEU A 43 -8.37 -17.48 2.51
CA LEU A 43 -8.26 -16.39 3.47
C LEU A 43 -7.68 -16.88 4.81
N ARG A 44 -8.17 -18.01 5.34
CA ARG A 44 -7.64 -18.59 6.58
C ARG A 44 -6.17 -19.02 6.46
N VAL A 45 -5.78 -19.56 5.30
CA VAL A 45 -4.36 -19.89 5.02
C VAL A 45 -3.51 -18.62 5.04
N TYR A 46 -3.97 -17.57 4.36
CA TYR A 46 -3.28 -16.29 4.31
C TYR A 46 -3.12 -15.65 5.71
N GLU A 47 -4.19 -15.63 6.51
CA GLU A 47 -4.17 -15.12 7.89
C GLU A 47 -3.17 -15.89 8.76
N ARG A 48 -3.13 -17.23 8.64
CA ARG A 48 -2.17 -18.07 9.38
C ARG A 48 -0.72 -17.77 8.97
N LEU A 49 -0.44 -17.72 7.67
CA LEU A 49 0.91 -17.45 7.16
C LEU A 49 1.42 -16.08 7.60
N THR A 50 0.55 -15.07 7.56
CA THR A 50 0.90 -13.71 7.98
C THR A 50 1.09 -13.58 9.48
N ALA A 51 0.24 -14.23 10.28
CA ALA A 51 0.43 -14.32 11.73
C ALA A 51 1.77 -15.01 12.09
N ASN A 52 2.10 -16.12 11.43
CA ASN A 52 3.37 -16.82 11.63
C ASN A 52 4.59 -15.98 11.23
N ALA A 53 4.42 -15.07 10.27
CA ALA A 53 5.44 -14.09 9.88
C ALA A 53 5.50 -12.87 10.82
N GLY A 54 4.77 -12.87 11.94
CA GLY A 54 4.71 -11.75 12.89
C GLY A 54 3.89 -10.55 12.42
N LEU A 55 3.16 -10.68 11.30
CA LEU A 55 2.33 -9.61 10.77
C LEU A 55 0.95 -9.66 11.45
N SER A 56 0.66 -8.65 12.28
CA SER A 56 -0.66 -8.49 12.91
C SER A 56 -1.50 -7.42 12.19
N ARG A 57 -2.83 -7.54 12.29
CA ARG A 57 -3.84 -6.57 11.82
C ARG A 57 -3.88 -6.30 10.31
N MET A 58 -3.11 -7.04 9.48
CA MET A 58 -3.18 -7.13 8.00
C MET A 58 -3.07 -5.82 7.20
N HIS A 59 -3.00 -4.69 7.88
CA HIS A 59 -2.88 -3.35 7.31
C HIS A 59 -1.45 -2.83 7.43
N GLY A 60 -0.58 -3.45 8.24
CA GLY A 60 0.80 -3.02 8.44
C GLY A 60 1.58 -2.86 7.12
N LEU A 61 1.40 -3.78 6.17
CA LEU A 61 2.02 -3.67 4.84
C LEU A 61 1.48 -2.49 4.02
N ARG A 62 0.20 -2.11 4.19
CA ARG A 62 -0.37 -0.91 3.56
C ARG A 62 0.19 0.36 4.17
N HIS A 63 0.38 0.40 5.49
CA HIS A 63 1.07 1.51 6.17
C HIS A 63 2.50 1.64 5.65
N ALA A 64 3.26 0.55 5.64
CA ALA A 64 4.64 0.56 5.16
C ALA A 64 4.74 1.07 3.72
N TYR A 65 3.89 0.58 2.81
CA TYR A 65 3.82 1.08 1.44
C TYR A 65 3.54 2.58 1.37
N ALA A 66 2.50 3.05 2.07
CA ALA A 66 2.11 4.46 2.04
C ALA A 66 3.23 5.36 2.56
N GLN A 67 3.89 4.95 3.65
CA GLN A 67 4.95 5.74 4.28
C GLN A 67 6.21 5.80 3.40
N GLN A 68 6.64 4.66 2.85
CA GLN A 68 7.74 4.60 1.90
C GLN A 68 7.43 5.45 0.67
N ARG A 69 6.22 5.33 0.12
CA ARG A 69 5.83 6.08 -1.08
C ARG A 69 5.76 7.58 -0.82
N TYR A 70 5.31 7.99 0.37
CA TYR A 70 5.33 9.39 0.78
C TYR A 70 6.75 9.93 0.82
N GLN A 71 7.69 9.19 1.39
CA GLN A 71 9.09 9.59 1.43
C GLN A 71 9.70 9.70 0.02
N GLU A 72 9.38 8.78 -0.89
CA GLU A 72 9.85 8.87 -2.28
C GLU A 72 9.28 10.08 -3.04
N LEU A 73 8.05 10.49 -2.73
CA LEU A 73 7.38 11.60 -3.40
C LEU A 73 7.77 12.96 -2.84
N THR A 74 8.03 13.03 -1.54
CA THR A 74 8.29 14.29 -0.83
C THR A 74 9.78 14.51 -0.55
N GLY A 75 10.54 13.43 -0.38
CA GLY A 75 11.93 13.45 0.08
C GLY A 75 12.07 13.38 1.61
N TRP A 76 10.98 13.35 2.39
CA TRP A 76 11.04 13.27 3.85
C TRP A 76 10.08 12.23 4.43
N LEU A 77 10.36 11.78 5.66
CA LEU A 77 9.51 10.81 6.35
C LEU A 77 8.11 11.39 6.62
N PRO A 78 7.04 10.58 6.58
CA PRO A 78 5.73 11.06 7.03
C PRO A 78 5.71 11.29 8.56
N PRO A 79 4.76 12.10 9.08
CA PRO A 79 4.59 12.33 10.52
C PRO A 79 4.50 11.04 11.36
N ALA A 80 3.80 10.01 10.86
CA ALA A 80 3.68 8.72 11.52
C ALA A 80 5.02 8.00 11.74
N ALA A 81 6.03 8.31 10.92
CA ALA A 81 7.39 7.79 11.01
C ALA A 81 8.39 8.83 11.58
N GLY A 82 7.90 9.89 12.23
CA GLY A 82 8.73 10.90 12.89
C GLY A 82 9.15 12.09 12.02
N GLY A 83 8.60 12.24 10.82
CA GLY A 83 8.85 13.42 9.99
C GLY A 83 7.99 14.65 10.34
N PRO A 84 8.15 15.76 9.59
CA PRO A 84 7.49 17.03 9.88
C PRO A 84 5.97 16.93 9.78
N THR A 85 5.28 17.51 10.76
CA THR A 85 3.82 17.71 10.72
C THR A 85 3.45 18.82 9.73
N SER A 86 2.20 18.85 9.25
CA SER A 86 1.74 19.88 8.30
C SER A 86 1.92 21.32 8.80
N ARG A 87 2.01 21.53 10.12
CA ARG A 87 2.28 22.85 10.73
C ARG A 87 3.74 23.28 10.55
N GLN A 88 4.67 22.32 10.49
CA GLN A 88 6.10 22.54 10.35
C GLN A 88 6.53 22.70 8.87
N LEU A 89 5.64 22.39 7.93
CA LEU A 89 5.91 22.53 6.50
C LEU A 89 5.79 23.98 6.04
N SER A 90 6.72 24.40 5.17
CA SER A 90 6.62 25.65 4.40
C SER A 90 5.42 25.61 3.44
N PRO A 91 4.97 26.76 2.91
CA PRO A 91 3.89 26.80 1.91
C PRO A 91 4.14 25.89 0.70
N GLU A 92 5.36 25.87 0.18
CA GLU A 92 5.76 25.02 -0.95
C GLU A 92 5.74 23.53 -0.58
N GLN A 93 6.27 23.18 0.59
CA GLN A 93 6.25 21.81 1.09
C GLN A 93 4.83 21.31 1.35
N ARG A 94 3.88 22.18 1.72
CA ARG A 94 2.46 21.81 1.87
C ARG A 94 1.82 21.43 0.54
N LEU A 95 2.18 22.08 -0.56
CA LEU A 95 1.70 21.70 -1.89
C LEU A 95 2.23 20.30 -2.26
N LEU A 96 3.52 20.04 -2.01
CA LEU A 96 4.12 18.72 -2.27
C LEU A 96 3.52 17.63 -1.37
N ASP A 97 3.30 17.91 -0.07
CA ASP A 97 2.61 17.01 0.85
C ASP A 97 1.19 16.67 0.37
N GLN A 98 0.42 17.67 -0.07
CA GLN A 98 -0.93 17.46 -0.59
C GLN A 98 -0.92 16.57 -1.84
N GLN A 99 -0.03 16.85 -2.79
CA GLN A 99 0.07 16.09 -4.04
C GLN A 99 0.55 14.65 -3.79
N ALA A 100 1.48 14.46 -2.84
CA ALA A 100 1.92 13.13 -2.43
C ALA A 100 0.77 12.32 -1.81
N ARG A 101 0.02 12.93 -0.89
CA ARG A 101 -1.15 12.28 -0.26
C ARG A 101 -2.22 11.90 -1.27
N LEU A 102 -2.50 12.77 -2.25
CA LEU A 102 -3.47 12.48 -3.31
C LEU A 102 -3.02 11.29 -4.16
N THR A 103 -1.75 11.29 -4.58
CA THR A 103 -1.16 10.19 -5.36
C THR A 103 -1.28 8.85 -4.63
N ILE A 104 -0.90 8.82 -3.36
CA ILE A 104 -0.97 7.61 -2.52
C ILE A 104 -2.43 7.18 -2.31
N SER A 105 -3.34 8.13 -2.14
CA SER A 105 -4.77 7.86 -2.03
C SER A 105 -5.26 7.05 -3.23
N HIS A 106 -5.00 7.53 -4.45
CA HIS A 106 -5.39 6.84 -5.68
C HIS A 106 -4.77 5.45 -5.78
N GLN A 107 -3.48 5.30 -5.44
CA GLN A 107 -2.77 4.01 -5.47
C GLN A 107 -3.35 3.00 -4.48
N LEU A 108 -3.81 3.45 -3.32
CA LEU A 108 -4.47 2.59 -2.33
C LEU A 108 -5.95 2.32 -2.65
N GLY A 109 -6.48 2.91 -3.73
CA GLY A 109 -7.89 2.79 -4.11
C GLY A 109 -8.83 3.67 -3.29
N HIS A 110 -8.27 4.67 -2.61
CA HIS A 110 -9.01 5.68 -1.88
C HIS A 110 -9.16 6.91 -2.79
N ALA A 111 -10.40 7.32 -3.08
CA ALA A 111 -10.64 8.50 -3.91
C ALA A 111 -10.55 9.83 -3.12
N ARG A 112 -10.06 9.80 -1.87
CA ARG A 112 -10.07 10.94 -0.94
C ARG A 112 -8.83 10.96 -0.06
N ILE A 113 -8.14 12.10 -0.04
CA ILE A 113 -6.94 12.36 0.79
C ILE A 113 -7.17 12.03 2.28
N GLN A 114 -8.37 12.29 2.80
CA GLN A 114 -8.72 12.09 4.21
C GLN A 114 -8.50 10.64 4.70
N ILE A 115 -8.55 9.66 3.80
CA ILE A 115 -8.33 8.25 4.16
C ILE A 115 -6.83 7.94 4.32
N VAL A 116 -5.96 8.78 3.73
CA VAL A 116 -4.51 8.62 3.83
C VAL A 116 -3.95 9.11 5.16
N SER A 117 -4.70 9.94 5.90
CA SER A 117 -4.37 10.38 7.25
C SER A 117 -4.08 9.21 8.18
N VAL A 118 -4.85 8.11 8.07
CA VAL A 118 -4.63 6.90 8.88
C VAL A 118 -3.27 6.26 8.61
N TYR A 119 -2.71 6.43 7.41
CA TYR A 119 -1.42 5.83 7.05
C TYR A 119 -0.22 6.73 7.35
N LEU A 120 -0.40 8.05 7.35
CA LEU A 120 0.69 9.03 7.35
C LEU A 120 0.66 10.00 8.53
N ALA A 121 -0.47 10.18 9.21
CA ALA A 121 -0.59 11.02 10.39
C ALA A 121 -0.32 10.21 11.67
N LYS A 122 0.01 10.92 12.74
CA LYS A 122 0.18 10.36 14.08
C LYS A 122 -1.15 10.38 14.83
#